data_AF-A0A9W4CUB0-F1
#
_entry.id   AF-A0A9W4CUB0-F1
#
_cell.length_a   1.000
_cell.length_b   1.000
_cell.length_c   1.000
_cell.angle_alpha   90.00
_cell.angle_beta   90.00
_cell.angle_gamma   90.00
#
_symmetry.space_group_name_H-M   'P 1'
#
loop_
_entity.id
_entity.type
_entity.pdbx_description
1 polymer ?
#
loop_
_entity_poly.entity_id
_entity_poly.type
_entity_poly.pdbx_seq_one_letter_code
_entity_poly.pdbx_strand_id
1 'polypeptide(L)'
;MNRNFSFECPTGTKFTKAELLQVVLFAKQFIRPDKPDIQYPDKFVHFGYDIPGYLWYYPMAGGPGPHDFVVFNTDNRIVGVASRVLSRQDDNIVLPCKFT
;
A
#
# COMPACT_ATOMS: atom_id res chain seq x y z
N MET A 1 3.04 -19.91 6.40
CA MET A 1 1.57 -19.85 6.54
C MET A 1 0.96 -19.29 5.25
N ASN A 2 0.13 -20.08 4.56
CA ASN A 2 -0.47 -19.76 3.26
C ASN A 2 -1.97 -19.41 3.38
N ARG A 3 -2.34 -18.52 4.31
CA ARG A 3 -3.73 -18.05 4.37
C ARG A 3 -3.98 -17.09 3.19
N ASN A 4 -5.10 -17.27 2.51
CA ASN A 4 -5.65 -16.27 1.60
C ASN A 4 -6.27 -15.15 2.45
N PHE A 5 -6.14 -13.92 1.99
CA PHE A 5 -6.72 -12.73 2.62
C PHE A 5 -7.06 -11.70 1.54
N SER A 6 -7.91 -10.74 1.89
CA SER A 6 -8.20 -9.59 1.04
C SER A 6 -8.35 -8.31 1.86
N PHE A 7 -8.24 -7.18 1.16
CA PHE A 7 -8.54 -5.86 1.72
C PHE A 7 -9.64 -5.18 0.92
N GLU A 8 -10.54 -4.49 1.60
CA GLU A 8 -11.60 -3.67 1.01
C GLU A 8 -11.40 -2.20 1.41
N CYS A 9 -11.18 -1.34 0.42
CA CYS A 9 -10.93 0.09 0.65
C CYS A 9 -12.24 0.87 0.81
N PRO A 10 -12.21 2.08 1.42
CA PRO A 10 -13.41 2.93 1.56
C PRO A 10 -14.08 3.29 0.22
N THR A 11 -13.33 3.19 -0.88
CA THR A 11 -13.80 3.35 -2.26
C THR A 11 -14.64 2.16 -2.77
N GLY A 12 -14.69 1.05 -2.04
CA GLY A 12 -15.33 -0.21 -2.42
C GLY A 12 -14.40 -1.16 -3.20
N THR A 13 -13.19 -0.73 -3.56
CA THR A 13 -12.22 -1.58 -4.25
C THR A 13 -11.75 -2.71 -3.35
N LYS A 14 -11.68 -3.93 -3.90
CA LYS A 14 -11.17 -5.12 -3.22
C LYS A 14 -9.87 -5.58 -3.84
N PHE A 15 -8.91 -5.90 -2.99
CA PHE A 15 -7.61 -6.44 -3.40
C PHE A 15 -7.37 -7.78 -2.73
N THR A 16 -7.14 -8.80 -3.55
CA THR A 16 -6.77 -10.13 -3.09
C THR A 16 -5.28 -10.21 -2.76
N LYS A 17 -4.91 -11.18 -1.92
CA LYS A 17 -3.50 -11.51 -1.65
C LYS A 17 -2.67 -11.69 -2.93
N ALA A 18 -3.21 -12.34 -3.96
CA ALA A 18 -2.47 -12.63 -5.18
C ALA A 18 -2.11 -11.34 -5.94
N GLU A 19 -3.08 -10.44 -6.10
CA GLU A 19 -2.88 -9.13 -6.72
C GLU A 19 -1.86 -8.29 -5.93
N LEU A 20 -2.02 -8.23 -4.61
CA LEU A 20 -1.11 -7.48 -3.74
C LEU A 20 0.31 -8.03 -3.80
N LEU A 21 0.46 -9.36 -3.77
CA LEU A 21 1.77 -9.99 -3.86
C LEU A 21 2.44 -9.71 -5.20
N GLN A 22 1.70 -9.74 -6.31
CA GLN A 22 2.23 -9.40 -7.62
C GLN A 22 2.76 -7.97 -7.67
N VAL A 23 2.00 -7.00 -7.15
CA VAL A 23 2.42 -5.60 -7.08
C VAL A 23 3.65 -5.43 -6.18
N VAL A 24 3.67 -6.08 -5.01
CA VAL A 24 4.82 -6.01 -4.09
C VAL A 24 6.08 -6.58 -4.72
N LEU A 25 6.00 -7.74 -5.38
CA LEU A 25 7.16 -8.36 -6.03
C LEU A 25 7.74 -7.47 -7.13
N PHE A 26 6.89 -6.77 -7.88
CA PHE A 26 7.31 -5.78 -8.87
C PHE A 26 7.94 -4.55 -8.19
N ALA A 27 7.22 -3.93 -7.26
CA ALA A 27 7.59 -2.71 -6.56
C ALA A 27 8.97 -2.81 -5.87
N LYS A 28 9.25 -3.95 -5.24
CA LYS A 28 10.51 -4.20 -4.53
C LYS A 28 11.76 -4.06 -5.40
N GLN A 29 11.67 -4.29 -6.70
CA GLN A 29 12.81 -4.17 -7.62
C GLN A 29 13.33 -2.72 -7.70
N PHE A 30 12.53 -1.76 -7.26
CA PHE A 30 12.83 -0.33 -7.34
C PHE A 30 13.13 0.31 -5.98
N ILE A 31 13.12 -0.45 -4.88
CA ILE A 31 13.50 0.09 -3.57
C ILE A 31 14.98 0.48 -3.61
N ARG A 32 15.26 1.77 -3.46
CA ARG A 32 16.61 2.34 -3.41
C ARG A 32 16.75 3.22 -2.17
N PRO A 33 17.24 2.65 -1.05
CA PRO A 33 17.38 3.41 0.21
C PRO A 33 18.30 4.63 0.10
N ASP A 34 19.18 4.63 -0.89
CA ASP A 34 20.19 5.65 -1.19
C ASP A 34 19.71 6.72 -2.18
N LYS A 35 18.52 6.59 -2.79
CA LYS A 35 18.00 7.51 -3.81
C LYS A 35 16.56 7.93 -3.53
N PRO A 36 16.34 8.99 -2.73
CA PRO A 36 15.01 9.45 -2.33
C PRO A 36 14.21 10.09 -3.47
N ASP A 37 14.83 10.39 -4.62
CA ASP A 37 14.18 11.06 -5.76
C ASP A 37 13.24 10.15 -6.57
N ILE A 38 13.12 8.87 -6.23
CA ILE A 38 12.19 7.95 -6.88
C ILE A 38 10.82 8.07 -6.20
N GLN A 39 9.80 8.41 -6.98
CA GLN A 39 8.45 8.65 -6.48
C GLN A 39 7.81 7.42 -5.80
N TYR A 40 8.10 6.20 -6.27
CA TYR A 40 7.63 4.95 -5.69
C TYR A 40 8.60 3.78 -5.97
N PRO A 41 8.69 2.78 -5.06
CA PRO A 41 8.09 2.74 -3.73
C PRO A 41 8.73 3.76 -2.80
N ASP A 42 7.92 4.42 -1.98
CA ASP A 42 8.40 5.41 -0.99
C ASP A 42 8.10 4.94 0.44
N LYS A 43 8.78 5.52 1.43
CA LYS A 43 8.64 5.15 2.84
C LYS A 43 7.25 5.49 3.35
N PHE A 44 6.64 4.50 4.01
CA PHE A 44 5.31 4.66 4.59
C PHE A 44 5.40 4.94 6.09
N VAL A 45 4.89 6.09 6.53
CA VAL A 45 4.96 6.56 7.94
C VAL A 45 3.61 6.88 8.58
N HIS A 46 2.49 6.63 7.89
CA HIS A 46 1.17 7.10 8.32
C HIS A 46 0.53 6.24 9.43
N PHE A 47 0.84 4.95 9.50
CA PHE A 47 0.23 4.03 10.47
C PHE A 47 1.31 3.30 11.28
N GLY A 48 1.07 3.13 12.58
CA GLY A 48 1.95 2.41 13.50
C GLY A 48 1.75 0.90 13.41
N TYR A 49 2.23 0.28 12.33
CA TYR A 49 2.28 -1.18 12.25
C TYR A 49 3.45 -1.72 13.07
N ASP A 50 3.15 -2.67 13.96
CA ASP A 50 4.17 -3.37 14.76
C ASP A 50 4.85 -4.48 13.94
N ILE A 51 5.73 -4.08 13.02
CA ILE A 51 6.58 -5.01 12.29
C ILE A 51 8.03 -4.54 12.20
N PRO A 52 9.02 -5.46 12.17
CA PRO A 52 10.42 -5.10 11.95
C PRO A 52 10.66 -4.47 10.57
N GLY A 53 11.50 -3.43 10.55
CA GLY A 53 12.01 -2.79 9.33
C GLY A 53 11.18 -1.61 8.83
N TYR A 54 11.65 -0.99 7.75
CA TYR A 54 10.93 0.11 7.10
C TYR A 54 9.75 -0.41 6.29
N LEU A 55 8.66 0.33 6.37
CA LEU A 55 7.51 0.15 5.50
C LEU A 55 7.66 0.99 4.25
N TRP A 56 7.16 0.44 3.16
CA TRP A 56 7.11 1.04 1.85
C TRP A 56 5.68 0.97 1.34
N TYR A 57 5.32 1.90 0.47
CA TYR A 57 4.05 1.85 -0.22
C TYR A 57 4.21 2.02 -1.72
N TYR A 58 3.32 1.37 -2.47
CA TYR A 58 3.30 1.42 -3.93
C TYR A 58 1.85 1.50 -4.43
N PRO A 59 1.54 2.32 -5.45
CA PRO A 59 0.18 2.43 -5.97
C PRO A 59 -0.34 1.12 -6.55
N MET A 60 -1.63 0.83 -6.30
CA MET A 60 -2.35 -0.23 -6.99
C MET A 60 -2.81 0.31 -8.37
N ALA A 61 -2.60 -0.47 -9.43
CA ALA A 61 -3.03 -0.07 -10.79
C ALA A 61 -4.54 -0.29 -10.95
N GLY A 62 -5.31 0.76 -11.30
CA GLY A 62 -6.70 0.58 -11.75
C GLY A 62 -7.76 1.62 -11.38
N GLY A 63 -7.55 2.93 -11.54
CA GLY A 63 -8.72 3.84 -11.58
C GLY A 63 -8.44 5.35 -11.58
N PRO A 64 -9.35 6.17 -12.16
CA PRO A 64 -9.22 7.61 -12.23
C PRO A 64 -9.74 8.22 -10.94
N GLY A 65 -8.93 8.19 -9.89
CA GLY A 65 -9.38 8.65 -8.59
C GLY A 65 -8.43 8.30 -7.46
N PRO A 66 -8.81 8.63 -6.22
CA PRO A 66 -8.02 8.45 -5.01
C PRO A 66 -7.14 7.18 -5.04
N HIS A 67 -5.82 7.37 -4.99
CA HIS A 67 -4.86 6.29 -5.17
C HIS A 67 -4.90 5.32 -3.99
N ASP A 68 -5.30 4.08 -4.24
CA ASP A 68 -5.07 2.96 -3.33
C ASP A 68 -3.59 2.52 -3.42
N PHE A 69 -3.00 2.14 -2.30
CA PHE A 69 -1.61 1.70 -2.21
C PHE A 69 -1.47 0.51 -1.28
N VAL A 70 -0.66 -0.46 -1.72
CA VAL A 70 -0.24 -1.57 -0.86
C VAL A 70 0.89 -1.10 0.06
N VAL A 71 0.84 -1.52 1.33
CA VAL A 71 1.87 -1.23 2.33
C VAL A 71 2.58 -2.53 2.69
N PHE A 72 3.91 -2.53 2.58
CA PHE A 72 4.72 -3.73 2.71
C PHE A 72 6.14 -3.45 3.21
N ASN A 73 6.85 -4.49 3.63
CA ASN A 73 8.28 -4.42 3.96
C ASN A 73 9.16 -5.18 2.95
N THR A 74 10.49 -5.07 3.11
CA THR A 74 11.47 -5.74 2.24
C THR A 74 11.46 -7.27 2.32
N ASP A 75 10.74 -7.87 3.26
CA ASP A 75 10.57 -9.32 3.40
C ASP A 75 9.30 -9.85 2.72
N ASN A 76 8.67 -9.05 1.85
CA ASN A 76 7.37 -9.33 1.23
C ASN A 76 6.20 -9.42 2.23
N ARG A 77 6.34 -8.89 3.45
CA ARG A 77 5.21 -8.84 4.39
C ARG A 77 4.31 -7.69 3.98
N ILE A 78 3.11 -8.02 3.51
CA ILE A 78 2.02 -7.07 3.30
C ILE A 78 1.36 -6.84 4.65
N VAL A 79 1.34 -5.59 5.11
CA VAL A 79 0.72 -5.20 6.39
C VAL A 79 -0.64 -4.55 6.20
N GLY A 80 -0.93 -4.05 5.00
CA GLY A 80 -2.18 -3.39 4.71
C GLY A 80 -2.31 -2.91 3.28
N VAL A 81 -3.49 -2.40 2.98
CA VAL A 81 -3.74 -1.50 1.86
C VAL A 81 -4.29 -0.23 2.46
N ALA A 82 -4.01 0.90 1.82
CA ALA A 82 -4.53 2.18 2.26
C ALA A 82 -4.94 3.01 1.05
N SER A 83 -5.94 3.86 1.27
CA SER A 83 -6.60 4.63 0.25
C SER A 83 -6.39 6.10 0.58
N ARG A 84 -5.82 6.87 -0.37
CA ARG A 84 -5.98 8.32 -0.32
C ARG A 84 -7.45 8.58 -0.60
N VAL A 85 -8.13 9.47 0.10
CA VAL A 85 -9.50 9.91 -0.23
C VAL A 85 -9.52 11.43 -0.31
N LEU A 86 -10.18 11.96 -1.33
CA LEU A 86 -10.34 13.40 -1.48
C LEU A 86 -11.48 13.87 -0.55
N SER A 87 -11.15 14.67 0.46
CA SER A 87 -12.17 15.38 1.24
C SER A 87 -12.64 16.62 0.48
N ARG A 88 -13.89 17.05 0.71
CA ARG A 88 -14.45 18.29 0.12
C ARG A 88 -13.73 19.59 0.57
N GLN A 89 -12.76 19.47 1.47
CA GLN A 89 -11.97 20.56 2.05
C GLN A 89 -10.48 20.52 1.64
N ASP A 90 -10.14 19.90 0.50
CA ASP A 90 -8.77 19.78 -0.04
C ASP A 90 -7.75 19.01 0.80
N ASP A 91 -8.16 18.40 1.92
CA ASP A 91 -7.30 17.49 2.67
C ASP A 91 -7.20 16.12 1.98
N ASN A 92 -5.97 15.74 1.61
CA ASN A 92 -5.64 14.38 1.23
C ASN A 92 -5.61 13.49 2.47
N ILE A 93 -6.72 12.83 2.77
CA ILE A 93 -6.80 11.92 3.92
C ILE A 93 -6.33 10.54 3.47
N VAL A 94 -5.47 9.90 4.26
CA VAL A 94 -5.05 8.50 4.04
C VAL A 94 -5.78 7.61 5.04
N LEU A 95 -6.61 6.71 4.54
CA LEU A 95 -7.40 5.77 5.35
C LEU A 95 -6.94 4.32 5.12
N PRO A 96 -6.88 3.49 6.16
CA PRO A 96 -6.60 2.07 5.98
C PRO A 96 -7.80 1.38 5.32
N CYS A 97 -7.51 0.44 4.43
CA CYS A 97 -8.50 -0.48 3.91
C CYS A 97 -8.77 -1.60 4.93
N LYS A 98 -9.99 -2.09 4.98
CA LYS A 98 -10.43 -3.11 5.94
C LYS A 98 -9.92 -4.48 5.54
N PHE A 99 -9.33 -5.21 6.48
CA PHE A 99 -8.98 -6.63 6.31
C PHE A 99 -10.26 -7.48 6.25
N THR A 100 -10.31 -8.44 5.32
CA THR A 100 -11.47 -9.30 5.03
C THR A 100 -11.05 -10.75 4.83
#